data_AF-A0A2J6S6D3-F1
#
_entry.id   AF-A0A2J6S6D3-F1
#
_cell.length_a   1.000
_cell.length_b   1.000
_cell.length_c   1.000
_cell.angle_alpha   90.00
_cell.angle_beta   90.00
_cell.angle_gamma   90.00
#
_symmetry.space_group_name_H-M   'P 1'
#
loop_
_entity.id
_entity.type
_entity.pdbx_description
1 polymer ?
#
loop_
_entity_poly.entity_id
_entity_poly.type
_entity_poly.pdbx_seq_one_letter_code
_entity_poly.pdbx_strand_id
1 'polypeptide(L)'
;MAMQRTDRDRGTKGITSIVTLKVLGALTGHGREIATFDSYAIARNANRHRRETVGYVPTQEIASRRRERALTPPPFGRAVLHPSQLNEQTQSPLFKLPEEVLLLIYEEILGHNLFHIVRRSTRFQLGHVLCKANTPRRQEECNEHECRGMKVPSGVHPKTRPGNGGLIQLLQSCRRIYIDAVRILYSSNIFDFDCMETLISFSTTLVPARFDSIISLQLDFRFPLSVHFREATPQNDSDRWERTWRIIGSMKSLQFLYVRIAWPKSEMSVREERRFVEPLRQVKELKCFEVSLQPVIGTEFQKDKEQHWVVFRRMR
;
A
#
# COMPACT_ATOMS: atom_id res chain seq x y z
N MET A 1 -25.80 56.77 21.07
CA MET A 1 -24.36 56.46 21.21
C MET A 1 -24.13 55.08 20.63
N ALA A 2 -23.45 55.04 19.49
CA ALA A 2 -23.15 53.82 18.72
C ALA A 2 -21.71 53.36 18.98
N MET A 3 -21.46 52.08 18.66
CA MET A 3 -20.15 51.43 18.41
C MET A 3 -19.28 51.18 19.65
N GLN A 4 -18.62 50.02 19.83
CA GLN A 4 -18.02 49.13 18.84
C GLN A 4 -18.13 47.64 19.26
N ARG A 5 -18.68 46.81 18.37
CA ARG A 5 -18.32 45.38 18.25
C ARG A 5 -17.02 45.33 17.46
N THR A 6 -15.94 44.84 18.07
CA THR A 6 -14.71 44.53 17.33
C THR A 6 -14.87 43.18 16.65
N ASP A 7 -15.20 43.29 15.37
CA ASP A 7 -15.11 42.28 14.33
C ASP A 7 -13.68 41.73 14.24
N ARG A 8 -13.51 40.44 14.56
CA ARG A 8 -12.33 39.66 14.22
C ARG A 8 -12.71 38.20 13.96
N ASP A 9 -13.80 38.01 13.22
CA ASP A 9 -14.12 36.73 12.59
C ASP A 9 -13.49 36.71 11.18
N ARG A 10 -12.15 36.73 11.13
CA ARG A 10 -11.44 36.48 9.87
C ARG A 10 -11.40 34.98 9.65
N GLY A 11 -12.34 34.49 8.86
CA GLY A 11 -12.44 33.11 8.40
C GLY A 11 -11.08 32.52 7.99
N THR A 12 -10.56 31.65 8.84
CA THR A 12 -9.38 30.82 8.59
C THR A 12 -9.78 29.72 7.61
N LYS A 13 -9.53 29.97 6.32
CA LYS A 13 -9.62 28.96 5.28
C LYS A 13 -8.55 27.90 5.57
N GLY A 14 -8.97 26.69 5.94
CA GLY A 14 -8.08 25.52 6.03
C GLY A 14 -7.36 25.28 4.70
N ILE A 15 -6.20 24.60 4.77
CA ILE A 15 -5.32 24.12 3.69
C ILE A 15 -5.65 24.77 2.33
N THR A 16 -4.84 25.74 1.90
CA THR A 16 -5.12 26.51 0.68
C THR A 16 -5.10 25.57 -0.53
N SER A 17 -6.26 24.97 -0.85
CA SER A 17 -6.42 23.83 -1.76
C SER A 17 -5.88 24.07 -3.17
N ILE A 18 -5.45 25.27 -3.52
CA ILE A 18 -5.03 25.68 -4.86
C ILE A 18 -3.80 24.89 -5.35
N VAL A 19 -2.79 24.61 -4.51
CA VAL A 19 -1.61 23.85 -4.96
C VAL A 19 -1.92 22.37 -5.03
N THR A 20 -2.56 21.81 -4.00
CA THR A 20 -3.09 20.43 -4.04
C THR A 20 -3.98 20.23 -5.27
N LEU A 21 -4.92 21.15 -5.55
CA LEU A 21 -5.80 21.14 -6.72
C LEU A 21 -5.05 21.18 -8.04
N LYS A 22 -3.99 21.99 -8.16
CA LYS A 22 -3.21 22.10 -9.41
C LYS A 22 -2.33 20.89 -9.62
N VAL A 23 -1.67 20.38 -8.57
CA VAL A 23 -0.78 19.21 -8.69
C VAL A 23 -1.59 17.94 -8.89
N LEU A 24 -2.65 17.74 -8.11
CA LEU A 24 -3.61 16.67 -8.37
C LEU A 24 -4.26 16.91 -9.73
N GLY A 25 -4.74 18.11 -10.09
CA GLY A 25 -5.26 18.39 -11.43
C GLY A 25 -4.31 17.99 -12.58
N ALA A 26 -3.01 18.25 -12.43
CA ALA A 26 -1.97 17.88 -13.39
C ALA A 26 -1.67 16.37 -13.44
N LEU A 27 -1.90 15.64 -12.34
CA LEU A 27 -1.77 14.18 -12.30
C LEU A 27 -2.97 13.44 -12.92
N THR A 28 -4.11 14.12 -13.10
CA THR A 28 -5.43 13.46 -13.02
C THR A 28 -6.41 13.82 -14.14
N GLY A 29 -6.16 14.88 -14.91
CA GLY A 29 -7.01 15.21 -16.06
C GLY A 29 -8.45 15.61 -15.74
N HIS A 30 -8.70 16.11 -14.52
CA HIS A 30 -9.97 16.59 -13.92
C HIS A 30 -10.57 15.61 -12.89
N GLY A 31 -10.52 15.99 -11.61
CA GLY A 31 -11.15 15.25 -10.52
C GLY A 31 -12.67 15.47 -10.47
N ARG A 32 -13.43 14.43 -10.14
CA ARG A 32 -14.84 14.51 -9.74
C ARG A 32 -15.01 13.88 -8.36
N GLU A 33 -15.83 14.52 -7.53
CA GLU A 33 -16.32 13.98 -6.27
C GLU A 33 -17.34 12.85 -6.56
N ILE A 34 -17.26 11.73 -5.84
CA ILE A 34 -18.16 10.58 -6.04
C ILE A 34 -19.01 10.37 -4.80
N ALA A 35 -20.33 10.26 -5.00
CA ALA A 35 -21.32 10.10 -3.95
C ALA A 35 -21.47 8.64 -3.43
N THR A 36 -21.13 7.63 -4.22
CA THR A 36 -21.15 6.21 -3.80
C THR A 36 -20.26 5.38 -4.72
N PHE A 37 -19.37 4.56 -4.17
CA PHE A 37 -18.35 3.84 -4.95
C PHE A 37 -18.16 2.40 -4.47
N ASP A 38 -18.50 1.43 -5.31
CA ASP A 38 -18.25 0.01 -5.08
C ASP A 38 -16.82 -0.36 -5.49
N SER A 39 -15.91 -0.30 -4.51
CA SER A 39 -14.48 -0.59 -4.67
C SER A 39 -14.18 -2.05 -5.02
N TYR A 40 -15.10 -2.99 -4.71
CA TYR A 40 -14.95 -4.42 -4.96
C TYR A 40 -15.18 -4.80 -6.42
N ALA A 41 -16.00 -4.05 -7.16
CA ALA A 41 -16.19 -4.26 -8.60
C ALA A 41 -14.95 -3.88 -9.43
N ILE A 42 -14.14 -2.95 -8.94
CA ILE A 42 -12.98 -2.42 -9.66
C ILE A 42 -11.71 -3.27 -9.43
N ALA A 43 -11.52 -3.78 -8.21
CA ALA A 43 -10.47 -4.75 -7.93
C ALA A 43 -10.66 -6.05 -8.73
N ARG A 44 -11.91 -6.50 -8.94
CA ARG A 44 -12.25 -7.67 -9.77
C ARG A 44 -11.90 -7.53 -11.25
N ASN A 45 -11.93 -6.32 -11.82
CA ASN A 45 -11.78 -6.09 -13.26
C ASN A 45 -10.35 -5.72 -13.71
N ALA A 46 -9.36 -5.83 -12.81
CA ALA A 46 -7.99 -5.36 -13.01
C ALA A 46 -7.13 -6.21 -13.97
N ASN A 47 -7.51 -7.47 -14.23
CA ASN A 47 -6.60 -8.51 -14.69
C ASN A 47 -6.17 -8.50 -16.17
N ARG A 48 -6.44 -7.45 -16.97
CA ARG A 48 -6.32 -7.59 -18.44
C ARG A 48 -5.16 -6.95 -19.20
N HIS A 49 -4.32 -6.07 -18.66
CA HIS A 49 -3.28 -5.45 -19.51
C HIS A 49 -1.92 -5.24 -18.84
N ARG A 50 -0.91 -5.83 -19.50
CA ARG A 50 0.54 -5.74 -19.25
C ARG A 50 1.12 -4.68 -20.19
N ARG A 51 1.96 -3.78 -19.70
CA ARG A 51 2.89 -2.99 -20.54
C ARG A 51 4.24 -2.86 -19.84
N GLU A 52 5.29 -2.83 -20.64
CA GLU A 52 6.68 -2.78 -20.22
C GLU A 52 7.19 -1.34 -20.24
N THR A 53 7.77 -0.87 -19.13
CA THR A 53 8.56 0.36 -19.04
C THR A 53 9.78 0.15 -18.13
N VAL A 54 10.89 0.80 -18.50
CA VAL A 54 12.22 0.78 -17.86
C VAL A 54 12.27 1.92 -16.83
N GLY A 55 12.65 1.82 -15.55
CA GLY A 55 13.02 0.75 -14.62
C GLY A 55 13.90 1.34 -13.50
N TYR A 56 13.37 1.55 -12.28
CA TYR A 56 14.19 1.74 -11.07
C TYR A 56 14.37 0.38 -10.40
N VAL A 57 15.62 0.02 -10.10
CA VAL A 57 15.95 -1.20 -9.35
C VAL A 57 16.30 -0.78 -7.93
N PRO A 58 15.52 -1.16 -6.90
CA PRO A 58 15.88 -0.89 -5.52
C PRO A 58 17.28 -1.44 -5.24
N THR A 59 18.18 -0.61 -4.70
CA THR A 59 19.48 -1.07 -4.22
C THR A 59 19.24 -2.13 -3.17
N GLN A 60 19.48 -3.40 -3.50
CA GLN A 60 19.48 -4.47 -2.52
C GLN A 60 20.60 -4.15 -1.53
N GLU A 61 20.25 -3.86 -0.28
CA GLU A 61 21.24 -3.94 0.80
C GLU A 61 21.87 -5.34 0.75
N ILE A 62 23.21 -5.37 0.84
CA ILE A 62 24.04 -6.56 0.71
C ILE A 62 23.36 -7.73 1.41
N ALA A 63 22.97 -8.73 0.62
CA ALA A 63 22.21 -9.87 1.11
C ALA A 63 22.94 -10.51 2.30
N SER A 64 22.40 -10.27 3.50
CA SER A 64 22.72 -11.03 4.70
C SER A 64 22.48 -12.51 4.39
N ARG A 65 23.60 -13.24 4.25
CA ARG A 65 23.74 -14.69 4.04
C ARG A 65 22.92 -15.26 2.86
N ARG A 66 23.66 -15.88 1.94
CA ARG A 66 23.12 -16.72 0.86
C ARG A 66 22.04 -17.66 1.42
N ARG A 67 20.78 -17.50 1.01
CA ARG A 67 19.73 -18.47 1.36
C ARG A 67 20.05 -19.77 0.63
N GLU A 68 20.54 -20.78 1.35
CA GLU A 68 20.89 -22.11 0.82
C GLU A 68 19.72 -22.82 0.10
N ARG A 69 18.49 -22.30 0.21
CA ARG A 69 17.28 -22.82 -0.44
C ARG A 69 16.39 -21.69 -0.96
N ALA A 70 16.92 -20.82 -1.80
CA ALA A 70 16.09 -19.81 -2.46
C ALA A 70 14.98 -20.49 -3.28
N LEU A 71 13.72 -20.28 -2.90
CA LEU A 71 12.55 -20.78 -3.62
C LEU A 71 12.29 -20.03 -4.92
N THR A 72 12.88 -18.85 -5.08
CA THR A 72 12.86 -18.08 -6.31
C THR A 72 14.03 -18.54 -7.19
N PRO A 73 13.78 -18.98 -8.42
CA PRO A 73 14.87 -19.19 -9.37
C PRO A 73 15.64 -17.86 -9.53
N PRO A 74 16.98 -17.90 -9.55
CA PRO A 74 17.76 -16.70 -9.83
C PRO A 74 17.39 -16.15 -11.22
N PRO A 75 17.39 -14.81 -11.41
CA PRO A 75 17.21 -14.24 -12.73
C PRO A 75 18.35 -14.72 -13.64
N PHE A 76 17.97 -15.18 -14.83
CA PHE A 76 18.78 -15.67 -15.96
C PHE A 76 20.30 -15.72 -15.76
N GLY A 77 20.87 -16.94 -15.81
CA GLY A 77 22.30 -17.14 -16.07
C GLY A 77 23.10 -17.89 -15.00
N ARG A 78 22.53 -18.25 -13.84
CA ARG A 78 23.23 -19.12 -12.85
C ARG A 78 22.28 -20.11 -12.21
N ALA A 79 22.55 -21.40 -12.40
CA ALA A 79 21.84 -22.56 -11.83
C ALA A 79 20.31 -22.39 -11.78
N VAL A 80 19.68 -22.48 -12.95
CA VAL A 80 18.28 -22.92 -13.05
C VAL A 80 18.19 -24.21 -12.23
N LEU A 81 17.32 -24.25 -11.21
CA LEU A 81 16.88 -25.53 -10.67
C LEU A 81 16.40 -26.33 -11.88
N HIS A 82 17.17 -27.33 -12.30
CA HIS A 82 16.84 -28.12 -13.47
C HIS A 82 15.38 -28.57 -13.32
N PRO A 83 14.51 -28.42 -14.34
CA PRO A 83 13.12 -28.89 -14.25
C PRO A 83 13.02 -30.35 -13.77
N SER A 84 14.04 -31.16 -14.06
CA SER A 84 14.20 -32.54 -13.56
C SER A 84 14.40 -32.69 -12.04
N GLN A 85 14.56 -31.60 -11.27
CA GLN A 85 14.64 -31.60 -9.81
C GLN A 85 13.35 -31.11 -9.12
N LEU A 86 12.34 -30.68 -9.90
CA LEU A 86 11.01 -30.38 -9.38
C LEU A 86 10.19 -31.66 -9.44
N ASN A 87 9.90 -32.24 -8.27
CA ASN A 87 8.94 -33.33 -8.21
C ASN A 87 7.57 -32.78 -8.65
N GLU A 88 7.06 -33.28 -9.76
CA GLU A 88 5.81 -32.84 -10.38
C GLU A 88 4.57 -33.19 -9.54
N GLN A 89 4.72 -34.00 -8.50
CA GLN A 89 3.65 -34.39 -7.57
C GLN A 89 2.47 -35.08 -8.26
N THR A 90 2.72 -35.85 -9.33
CA THR A 90 1.69 -36.51 -10.16
C THR A 90 0.78 -37.47 -9.39
N GLN A 91 1.20 -37.92 -8.20
CA GLN A 91 0.37 -38.73 -7.31
C GLN A 91 -0.78 -37.95 -6.65
N SER A 92 -0.69 -36.63 -6.54
CA SER A 92 -1.70 -35.82 -5.88
C SER A 92 -2.94 -35.62 -6.76
N PRO A 93 -4.15 -35.88 -6.27
CA PRO A 93 -5.39 -35.59 -7.01
C PRO A 93 -5.53 -34.12 -7.40
N LEU A 94 -4.97 -33.21 -6.58
CA LEU A 94 -4.99 -31.77 -6.85
C LEU A 94 -4.39 -31.44 -8.22
N PHE A 95 -3.24 -32.05 -8.55
CA PHE A 95 -2.54 -31.76 -9.81
C PHE A 95 -3.07 -32.55 -11.02
N LYS A 96 -4.14 -33.34 -10.83
CA LYS A 96 -4.90 -33.95 -11.93
C LYS A 96 -6.03 -33.05 -12.43
N LEU A 97 -6.32 -31.97 -11.71
CA LEU A 97 -7.30 -30.96 -12.12
C LEU A 97 -6.77 -30.13 -13.30
N PRO A 98 -7.64 -29.63 -14.19
CA PRO A 98 -7.28 -28.65 -15.19
C PRO A 98 -6.65 -27.40 -14.56
N GLU A 99 -5.74 -26.75 -15.28
CA GLU A 99 -5.02 -25.55 -14.81
C GLU A 99 -5.97 -24.43 -14.37
N GLU A 100 -7.06 -24.22 -15.11
CA GLU A 100 -8.08 -23.22 -14.80
C GLU A 100 -8.71 -23.46 -13.42
N VAL A 101 -9.02 -24.72 -13.09
CA VAL A 101 -9.60 -25.09 -11.80
C VAL A 101 -8.58 -24.92 -10.68
N LEU A 102 -7.31 -25.26 -10.92
CA LEU A 102 -6.21 -25.02 -9.97
C LEU A 102 -6.03 -23.54 -9.67
N LEU A 103 -6.08 -22.68 -10.70
CA LEU A 103 -5.99 -21.23 -10.53
C LEU A 103 -7.15 -20.67 -9.72
N LEU A 104 -8.38 -21.16 -9.94
CA LEU A 104 -9.54 -20.77 -9.14
C LEU A 104 -9.38 -21.19 -7.66
N ILE A 105 -8.88 -22.40 -7.39
CA ILE A 105 -8.60 -22.85 -6.02
C ILE A 105 -7.55 -21.94 -5.37
N TYR A 106 -6.47 -21.62 -6.09
CA TYR A 106 -5.44 -20.73 -5.56
C TYR A 106 -5.94 -19.31 -5.34
N GLU A 107 -6.77 -18.77 -6.22
CA GLU A 107 -7.38 -17.45 -6.08
C GLU A 107 -8.33 -17.40 -4.88
N GLU A 108 -9.13 -18.44 -4.66
CA GLU A 108 -10.02 -18.54 -3.50
C GLU A 108 -9.24 -18.57 -2.18
N ILE A 109 -8.12 -19.30 -2.13
CA ILE A 109 -7.35 -19.46 -0.89
C ILE A 109 -6.43 -18.25 -0.63
N LEU A 110 -5.80 -17.71 -1.68
CA LEU A 110 -4.73 -16.73 -1.55
C LEU A 110 -5.14 -15.31 -1.94
N GLY A 111 -6.16 -15.16 -2.78
CA GLY A 111 -6.56 -13.89 -3.37
C GLY A 111 -7.61 -13.13 -2.57
N HIS A 112 -7.94 -11.92 -3.04
CA HIS A 112 -9.04 -11.10 -2.56
C HIS A 112 -8.99 -10.71 -1.07
N ASN A 113 -7.78 -10.67 -0.51
CA ASN A 113 -7.51 -10.27 0.87
C ASN A 113 -6.91 -8.85 0.93
N LEU A 114 -7.26 -8.14 2.01
CA LEU A 114 -6.61 -6.92 2.47
C LEU A 114 -5.59 -7.26 3.55
N PHE A 115 -4.31 -7.11 3.23
CA PHE A 115 -3.19 -7.34 4.15
C PHE A 115 -2.73 -6.05 4.80
N HIS A 116 -2.91 -5.94 6.11
CA HIS A 116 -2.18 -4.95 6.89
C HIS A 116 -0.74 -5.43 7.05
N ILE A 117 0.19 -4.74 6.39
CA ILE A 117 1.61 -4.93 6.62
C ILE A 117 1.99 -4.08 7.83
N VAL A 118 2.65 -4.71 8.79
CA VAL A 118 2.96 -4.11 10.09
C VAL A 118 4.40 -4.38 10.48
N ARG A 119 5.05 -3.41 11.10
CA ARG A 119 6.35 -3.60 11.73
C ARG A 119 6.18 -4.28 13.08
N ARG A 120 6.83 -5.43 13.30
CA ARG A 120 6.73 -6.20 14.55
C ARG A 120 7.85 -5.86 15.51
N SER A 121 7.59 -6.02 16.81
CA SER A 121 8.57 -5.82 17.88
C SER A 121 9.74 -6.81 17.83
N THR A 122 9.50 -8.03 17.33
CA THR A 122 10.54 -9.05 17.19
C THR A 122 11.50 -8.70 16.06
N ARG A 123 12.70 -8.24 16.40
CA ARG A 123 13.79 -7.89 15.46
C ARG A 123 13.40 -6.84 14.40
N PHE A 124 12.41 -5.99 14.68
CA PHE A 124 11.90 -4.98 13.74
C PHE A 124 11.49 -5.53 12.37
N GLN A 125 11.11 -6.82 12.31
CA GLN A 125 10.75 -7.47 11.06
C GLN A 125 9.35 -7.09 10.63
N LEU A 126 9.11 -7.16 9.32
CA LEU A 126 7.76 -7.06 8.78
C LEU A 126 6.94 -8.30 9.13
N GLY A 127 5.69 -8.07 9.48
CA GLY A 127 4.65 -9.08 9.56
C GLY A 127 3.43 -8.64 8.78
N HIS A 128 2.44 -9.53 8.71
CA HIS A 128 1.15 -9.24 8.13
C HIS A 128 0.02 -9.56 9.12
N VAL A 129 -1.14 -8.96 8.89
CA VAL A 129 -2.44 -9.34 9.47
C VAL A 129 -3.48 -9.20 8.37
N LEU A 130 -4.41 -10.15 8.28
CA LEU A 130 -5.59 -10.01 7.42
C LEU A 130 -6.57 -9.02 8.05
N CYS A 131 -7.06 -8.02 7.30
CA CYS A 131 -8.17 -7.21 7.82
C CYS A 131 -9.40 -8.08 7.96
N LYS A 132 -10.06 -8.00 9.12
CA LYS A 132 -11.31 -8.73 9.39
C LYS A 132 -12.48 -8.18 8.57
N ALA A 133 -12.53 -6.87 8.37
CA ALA A 133 -13.54 -6.25 7.53
C ALA A 133 -13.33 -6.60 6.05
N ASN A 134 -12.07 -6.80 5.66
CA ASN A 134 -11.63 -7.00 4.27
C ASN A 134 -12.08 -5.89 3.29
N THR A 135 -12.69 -4.81 3.77
CA THR A 135 -13.24 -3.69 3.00
C THR A 135 -12.16 -2.63 2.75
N PRO A 136 -11.70 -2.45 1.50
CA PRO A 136 -10.74 -1.40 1.19
C PRO A 136 -11.34 -0.02 1.45
N ARG A 137 -10.51 0.96 1.81
CA ARG A 137 -10.89 2.36 2.09
C ARG A 137 -11.78 2.60 3.33
N ARG A 138 -12.11 1.55 4.09
CA ARG A 138 -12.86 1.66 5.34
C ARG A 138 -11.95 1.43 6.54
N GLN A 139 -10.94 2.28 6.70
CA GLN A 139 -9.96 2.12 7.77
C GLN A 139 -10.59 2.28 9.16
N GLU A 140 -11.70 2.99 9.30
CA GLU A 140 -12.52 3.06 10.50
C GLU A 140 -12.95 1.66 10.96
N GLU A 141 -13.51 0.85 10.06
CA GLU A 141 -13.94 -0.53 10.35
C GLU A 141 -12.73 -1.40 10.76
N CYS A 142 -11.60 -1.31 10.05
CA CYS A 142 -10.40 -2.06 10.44
C CYS A 142 -9.86 -1.60 11.82
N ASN A 143 -10.03 -0.33 12.21
CA ASN A 143 -9.64 0.20 13.53
C ASN A 143 -10.59 -0.28 14.64
N GLU A 144 -11.90 -0.26 14.41
CA GLU A 144 -12.91 -0.79 15.34
C GLU A 144 -12.71 -2.28 15.61
N HIS A 145 -12.29 -3.02 14.58
CA HIS A 145 -11.94 -4.44 14.71
C HIS A 145 -10.54 -4.71 15.26
N GLU A 146 -9.79 -3.65 15.58
CA GLU A 146 -8.41 -3.68 16.06
C GLU A 146 -7.51 -4.59 15.22
N CYS A 147 -7.67 -4.56 13.89
CA CYS A 147 -7.03 -5.56 13.02
C CYS A 147 -5.50 -5.53 13.12
N ARG A 148 -4.89 -4.34 13.26
CA ARG A 148 -3.45 -4.19 13.49
C ARG A 148 -3.04 -4.41 14.95
N GLY A 149 -3.98 -4.26 15.88
CA GLY A 149 -3.72 -4.13 17.32
C GLY A 149 -3.22 -2.74 17.70
N MET A 150 -2.77 -2.60 18.94
CA MET A 150 -2.25 -1.36 19.50
C MET A 150 -0.82 -1.09 19.02
N LYS A 151 -0.59 0.06 18.38
CA LYS A 151 0.76 0.52 18.03
C LYS A 151 1.45 1.09 19.27
N VAL A 152 2.62 0.58 19.63
CA VAL A 152 3.38 1.09 20.79
C VAL A 152 4.23 2.31 20.40
N PRO A 153 4.69 3.14 21.36
CA PRO A 153 5.45 4.38 21.09
C PRO A 153 6.73 4.24 20.24
N SER A 154 7.22 3.03 20.01
CA SER A 154 8.33 2.75 19.07
C SER A 154 7.88 2.56 17.61
N GLY A 155 6.58 2.71 17.33
CA GLY A 155 5.99 2.52 16.01
C GLY A 155 5.82 1.07 15.58
N VAL A 156 5.98 0.12 16.51
CA VAL A 156 5.78 -1.31 16.23
C VAL A 156 4.42 -1.79 16.71
N HIS A 157 3.89 -2.79 16.02
CA HIS A 157 2.69 -3.52 16.42
C HIS A 157 3.11 -4.81 17.13
N PRO A 158 2.96 -4.90 18.46
CA PRO A 158 3.25 -6.12 19.20
C PRO A 158 2.38 -7.26 18.67
N LYS A 159 2.89 -8.48 18.80
CA LYS A 159 2.12 -9.67 18.43
C LYS A 159 1.04 -9.86 19.50
N THR A 160 -0.17 -9.38 19.22
CA THR A 160 -1.31 -9.48 20.16
C THR A 160 -1.95 -10.87 20.13
N ARG A 161 -1.79 -11.64 19.05
CA ARG A 161 -2.31 -13.01 18.87
C ARG A 161 -1.36 -13.84 18.00
N PRO A 162 -1.39 -15.20 18.04
CA PRO A 162 -0.87 -16.00 16.95
C PRO A 162 -1.56 -15.48 15.67
N GLY A 163 -0.79 -14.87 14.78
CA GLY A 163 -1.36 -14.30 13.56
C GLY A 163 -2.16 -15.38 12.85
N ASN A 164 -3.21 -14.99 12.12
CA ASN A 164 -3.97 -15.86 11.22
C ASN A 164 -3.09 -16.31 10.04
N GLY A 165 -1.94 -16.92 10.36
CA GLY A 165 -0.97 -17.46 9.44
C GLY A 165 -1.55 -18.75 8.91
N GLY A 166 -2.44 -18.65 7.94
CA GLY A 166 -2.95 -19.77 7.13
C GLY A 166 -2.58 -19.65 5.65
N LEU A 167 -2.15 -18.47 5.19
CA LEU A 167 -2.00 -18.18 3.76
C LEU A 167 -0.71 -18.73 3.15
N ILE A 168 0.40 -18.63 3.86
CA ILE A 168 1.68 -19.08 3.31
C ILE A 168 1.88 -20.59 3.46
N GLN A 169 1.04 -21.27 4.26
CA GLN A 169 1.09 -22.71 4.47
C GLN A 169 0.90 -23.47 3.18
N LEU A 170 -0.07 -23.06 2.36
CA LEU A 170 -0.29 -23.64 1.04
C LEU A 170 0.96 -23.47 0.17
N LEU A 171 1.53 -22.26 0.12
CA LEU A 171 2.75 -21.96 -0.62
C LEU A 171 3.99 -22.69 -0.07
N GLN A 172 3.95 -23.15 1.19
CA GLN A 172 5.02 -23.91 1.83
C GLN A 172 4.89 -25.43 1.64
N SER A 173 3.76 -25.92 1.12
CA SER A 173 3.50 -27.35 0.95
C SER A 173 4.46 -28.01 -0.05
N CYS A 174 4.59 -27.45 -1.25
CA CYS A 174 5.50 -27.95 -2.28
C CYS A 174 5.93 -26.84 -3.24
N ARG A 175 7.03 -27.08 -3.97
CA ARG A 175 7.57 -26.11 -4.95
C ARG A 175 6.63 -25.85 -6.13
N ARG A 176 5.82 -26.84 -6.54
CA ARG A 176 4.86 -26.71 -7.64
C ARG A 176 3.79 -25.68 -7.29
N ILE A 177 3.07 -25.87 -6.18
CA ILE A 177 2.09 -24.91 -5.66
C ILE A 177 2.72 -23.53 -5.46
N TYR A 178 3.95 -23.48 -4.94
CA TYR A 178 4.64 -22.20 -4.79
C TYR A 178 4.80 -21.45 -6.12
N ILE A 179 5.32 -22.11 -7.15
CA ILE A 179 5.56 -21.49 -8.46
C ILE A 179 4.24 -21.05 -9.09
N ASP A 180 3.24 -21.91 -9.06
CA ASP A 180 1.95 -21.69 -9.72
C ASP A 180 1.15 -20.57 -9.02
N ALA A 181 1.17 -20.54 -7.69
CA ALA A 181 0.25 -19.72 -6.91
C ALA A 181 0.87 -18.44 -6.31
N VAL A 182 2.21 -18.32 -6.22
CA VAL A 182 2.85 -17.15 -5.58
C VAL A 182 2.48 -15.83 -6.25
N ARG A 183 2.19 -15.85 -7.56
CA ARG A 183 1.76 -14.65 -8.28
C ARG A 183 0.42 -14.12 -7.75
N ILE A 184 -0.55 -15.01 -7.52
CA ILE A 184 -1.88 -14.67 -7.02
C ILE A 184 -1.79 -13.94 -5.68
N LEU A 185 -0.87 -14.36 -4.80
CA LEU A 185 -0.62 -13.69 -3.53
C LEU A 185 -0.29 -12.20 -3.70
N TYR A 186 0.47 -11.82 -4.73
CA TYR A 186 0.87 -10.43 -4.93
C TYR A 186 -0.06 -9.66 -5.88
N SER A 187 -0.67 -10.33 -6.87
CA SER A 187 -1.50 -9.67 -7.88
C SER A 187 -2.97 -9.51 -7.48
N SER A 188 -3.52 -10.44 -6.70
CA SER A 188 -4.97 -10.49 -6.42
C SER A 188 -5.34 -9.91 -5.04
N ASN A 189 -4.38 -9.34 -4.32
CA ASN A 189 -4.56 -8.81 -2.97
C ASN A 189 -4.23 -7.32 -2.89
N ILE A 190 -4.66 -6.70 -1.78
CA ILE A 190 -4.37 -5.31 -1.46
C ILE A 190 -3.40 -5.28 -0.28
N PHE A 191 -2.26 -4.61 -0.45
CA PHE A 191 -1.28 -4.42 0.63
C PHE A 191 -1.45 -3.03 1.24
N ASP A 192 -1.67 -3.01 2.55
CA ASP A 192 -2.06 -1.83 3.31
C ASP A 192 -0.99 -1.43 4.34
N PHE A 193 -0.50 -0.20 4.26
CA PHE A 193 0.63 0.31 5.05
C PHE A 193 0.21 1.53 5.88
N ASP A 194 0.60 1.55 7.16
CA ASP A 194 0.28 2.64 8.09
C ASP A 194 1.42 3.66 8.29
N CYS A 195 2.62 3.38 7.75
CA CYS A 195 3.74 4.31 7.78
C CYS A 195 4.73 4.07 6.63
N MET A 196 5.52 5.11 6.33
CA MET A 196 6.53 5.09 5.26
C MET A 196 7.55 3.97 5.42
N GLU A 197 8.00 3.73 6.66
CA GLU A 197 9.04 2.76 6.96
C GLU A 197 8.63 1.33 6.58
N THR A 198 7.38 0.97 6.87
CA THR A 198 6.86 -0.37 6.57
C THR A 198 6.83 -0.62 5.06
N LEU A 199 6.47 0.38 4.24
CA LEU A 199 6.50 0.27 2.78
C LEU A 199 7.93 0.16 2.24
N ILE A 200 8.84 1.00 2.74
CA ILE A 200 10.25 0.99 2.31
C ILE A 200 10.88 -0.37 2.64
N SER A 201 10.73 -0.83 3.88
CA SER A 201 11.19 -2.15 4.31
C SER A 201 10.55 -3.28 3.47
N PHE A 202 9.29 -3.13 3.05
CA PHE A 202 8.61 -4.14 2.25
C PHE A 202 9.20 -4.21 0.82
N SER A 203 9.55 -3.07 0.25
CA SER A 203 10.20 -2.99 -1.07
C SER A 203 11.59 -3.62 -1.10
N THR A 204 12.32 -3.63 0.02
CA THR A 204 13.69 -4.19 0.10
C THR A 204 13.70 -5.66 0.53
N THR A 205 12.63 -6.16 1.15
CA THR A 205 12.52 -7.55 1.62
C THR A 205 11.96 -8.51 0.57
N LEU A 206 11.24 -7.99 -0.42
CA LEU A 206 10.70 -8.78 -1.52
C LEU A 206 11.68 -8.88 -2.70
N VAL A 207 11.57 -9.99 -3.44
CA VAL A 207 12.24 -10.11 -4.73
C VAL A 207 11.63 -9.08 -5.69
N PRO A 208 12.43 -8.31 -6.47
CA PRO A 208 11.92 -7.25 -7.33
C PRO A 208 10.77 -7.69 -8.26
N ALA A 209 10.87 -8.87 -8.88
CA ALA A 209 9.82 -9.40 -9.75
C ALA A 209 8.46 -9.60 -9.05
N ARG A 210 8.45 -9.85 -7.73
CA ARG A 210 7.21 -9.99 -6.95
C ARG A 210 6.66 -8.66 -6.52
N PHE A 211 7.56 -7.76 -6.09
CA PHE A 211 7.19 -6.40 -5.77
C PHE A 211 6.54 -5.72 -6.98
N ASP A 212 7.14 -5.90 -8.17
CA ASP A 212 6.62 -5.38 -9.45
C ASP A 212 5.30 -6.02 -9.88
N SER A 213 4.91 -7.17 -9.32
CA SER A 213 3.65 -7.87 -9.65
C SER A 213 2.45 -7.39 -8.84
N ILE A 214 2.68 -6.50 -7.86
CA ILE A 214 1.61 -5.94 -7.01
C ILE A 214 0.76 -4.98 -7.84
N ILE A 215 -0.55 -5.20 -7.81
CA ILE A 215 -1.52 -4.43 -8.60
C ILE A 215 -2.23 -3.37 -7.75
N SER A 216 -2.43 -3.63 -6.46
CA SER A 216 -3.24 -2.78 -5.58
C SER A 216 -2.53 -2.47 -4.26
N LEU A 217 -2.45 -1.19 -3.94
CA LEU A 217 -1.88 -0.69 -2.69
C LEU A 217 -2.86 0.23 -1.95
N GLN A 218 -2.78 0.18 -0.62
CA GLN A 218 -3.44 1.12 0.27
C GLN A 218 -2.42 1.70 1.25
N LEU A 219 -2.49 3.02 1.46
CA LEU A 219 -1.65 3.76 2.39
C LEU A 219 -2.56 4.56 3.32
N ASP A 220 -2.36 4.44 4.63
CA ASP A 220 -3.03 5.25 5.65
C ASP A 220 -1.96 5.95 6.50
N PHE A 221 -1.47 7.07 6.01
CA PHE A 221 -0.43 7.85 6.68
C PHE A 221 -1.05 8.88 7.61
N ARG A 222 -0.98 8.61 8.91
CA ARG A 222 -1.48 9.50 9.97
C ARG A 222 -0.34 10.22 10.69
N PHE A 223 0.23 11.23 10.05
CA PHE A 223 1.40 11.93 10.57
C PHE A 223 1.24 12.62 11.94
N PRO A 224 0.05 13.08 12.37
CA PRO A 224 -0.15 13.52 13.75
C PRO A 224 0.21 12.45 14.78
N LEU A 225 -0.05 11.18 14.46
CA LEU A 225 0.28 10.05 15.33
C LEU A 225 1.75 9.64 15.24
N SER A 226 2.42 9.95 14.13
CA SER A 226 3.84 9.61 13.93
C SER A 226 4.76 10.20 15.00
N VAL A 227 4.44 11.40 15.53
CA VAL A 227 5.22 11.99 16.64
C VAL A 227 5.14 11.11 17.89
N HIS A 228 3.95 10.58 18.22
CA HIS A 228 3.76 9.69 19.37
C HIS A 228 4.48 8.35 19.19
N PHE A 229 4.66 7.92 17.94
CA PHE A 229 5.30 6.67 17.58
C PHE A 229 6.77 6.80 17.16
N ARG A 230 7.35 8.01 17.27
CA ARG A 230 8.72 8.34 16.82
C ARG A 230 8.99 7.93 15.38
N GLU A 231 7.97 8.06 14.52
CA GLU A 231 8.05 7.75 13.11
C GLU A 231 8.42 8.99 12.30
N ALA A 232 9.06 8.76 11.16
CA ALA A 232 9.36 9.80 10.20
C ALA A 232 8.06 10.42 9.66
N THR A 233 8.10 11.73 9.42
CA THR A 233 7.09 12.51 8.73
C THR A 233 7.76 13.31 7.61
N PRO A 234 7.00 13.80 6.62
CA PRO A 234 7.57 14.63 5.56
C PRO A 234 8.20 15.94 6.07
N GLN A 235 7.82 16.41 7.27
CA GLN A 235 8.43 17.57 7.93
C GLN A 235 9.84 17.27 8.44
N ASN A 236 10.07 16.10 9.04
CA ASN A 236 11.35 15.76 9.69
C ASN A 236 12.27 14.89 8.83
N ASP A 237 11.73 14.23 7.80
CA ASP A 237 12.47 13.32 6.92
C ASP A 237 11.86 13.38 5.50
N SER A 238 12.17 14.45 4.79
CA SER A 238 11.68 14.65 3.41
C SER A 238 12.26 13.63 2.43
N ASP A 239 13.47 13.14 2.70
CA ASP A 239 14.15 12.20 1.81
C ASP A 239 13.46 10.84 1.85
N ARG A 240 13.00 10.41 3.03
CA ARG A 240 12.17 9.22 3.17
C ARG A 240 10.82 9.39 2.48
N TRP A 241 10.19 10.56 2.61
CA TRP A 241 8.95 10.86 1.89
C TRP A 241 9.13 10.75 0.38
N GLU A 242 10.17 11.39 -0.18
CA GLU A 242 10.45 11.32 -1.62
C GLU A 242 10.77 9.88 -2.05
N ARG A 243 11.53 9.14 -1.24
CA ARG A 243 11.84 7.73 -1.49
C ARG A 243 10.60 6.85 -1.50
N THR A 244 9.65 7.05 -0.60
CA THR A 244 8.36 6.33 -0.58
C THR A 244 7.65 6.45 -1.92
N TRP A 245 7.50 7.67 -2.43
CA TRP A 245 6.82 7.89 -3.72
C TRP A 245 7.64 7.44 -4.93
N ARG A 246 8.97 7.50 -4.85
CA ARG A 246 9.86 6.94 -5.88
C ARG A 246 9.69 5.42 -6.01
N ILE A 247 9.60 4.72 -4.88
CA ILE A 247 9.34 3.28 -4.84
C ILE A 247 7.99 2.98 -5.48
N ILE A 248 6.92 3.68 -5.07
CA ILE A 248 5.58 3.46 -5.61
C ILE A 248 5.54 3.75 -7.12
N GLY A 249 6.16 4.85 -7.55
CA GLY A 249 6.27 5.22 -8.97
C GLY A 249 7.11 4.26 -9.80
N SER A 250 7.91 3.38 -9.17
CA SER A 250 8.67 2.33 -9.86
C SER A 250 7.91 1.02 -10.06
N MET A 251 6.73 0.87 -9.44
CA MET A 251 5.96 -0.37 -9.49
C MET A 251 5.29 -0.56 -10.85
N LYS A 252 5.77 -1.53 -11.63
CA LYS A 252 5.38 -1.73 -13.03
C LYS A 252 3.92 -2.16 -13.23
N SER A 253 3.39 -2.98 -12.32
CA SER A 253 2.02 -3.51 -12.43
C SER A 253 1.00 -2.78 -11.59
N LEU A 254 1.40 -1.73 -10.85
CA LEU A 254 0.50 -1.00 -9.97
C LEU A 254 -0.58 -0.31 -10.79
N GLN A 255 -1.84 -0.56 -10.43
CA GLN A 255 -3.00 0.00 -11.13
C GLN A 255 -3.94 0.75 -10.19
N PHE A 256 -4.02 0.32 -8.92
CA PHE A 256 -4.89 0.92 -7.91
C PHE A 256 -4.06 1.35 -6.73
N LEU A 257 -4.12 2.64 -6.43
CA LEU A 257 -3.46 3.22 -5.28
C LEU A 257 -4.46 4.05 -4.51
N TYR A 258 -4.68 3.67 -3.25
CA TYR A 258 -5.51 4.40 -2.31
C TYR A 258 -4.60 5.00 -1.25
N VAL A 259 -4.67 6.31 -1.06
CA VAL A 259 -3.79 7.02 -0.13
C VAL A 259 -4.62 7.94 0.72
N ARG A 260 -4.63 7.68 2.01
CA ARG A 260 -5.14 8.59 3.02
C ARG A 260 -3.98 9.23 3.73
N ILE A 261 -3.95 10.56 3.73
CA ILE A 261 -2.91 11.32 4.40
C ILE A 261 -3.57 12.29 5.39
N ALA A 262 -3.32 12.08 6.66
CA ALA A 262 -3.65 13.06 7.69
C ALA A 262 -2.42 13.89 8.00
N TRP A 263 -2.52 15.20 7.80
CA TRP A 263 -1.42 16.14 8.04
C TRP A 263 -1.53 16.74 9.44
N PRO A 264 -0.43 16.91 10.18
CA PRO A 264 -0.43 17.70 11.39
C PRO A 264 -0.33 19.19 11.01
N LYS A 265 -1.26 20.00 11.54
CA LYS A 265 -1.38 21.47 11.47
C LYS A 265 -2.42 22.00 10.47
N SER A 266 -3.27 22.88 10.99
CA SER A 266 -4.25 23.70 10.27
C SER A 266 -3.64 24.79 9.39
N GLU A 267 -2.35 25.11 9.58
CA GLU A 267 -1.64 26.18 8.87
C GLU A 267 -0.38 25.64 8.20
N MET A 268 -0.53 25.12 6.98
CA MET A 268 0.58 24.78 6.10
C MET A 268 0.75 25.91 5.10
N SER A 269 1.97 26.41 4.92
CA SER A 269 2.24 27.37 3.86
C SER A 269 2.11 26.71 2.48
N VAL A 270 1.79 27.50 1.46
CA VAL A 270 1.73 27.07 0.05
C VAL A 270 3.03 26.37 -0.38
N ARG A 271 4.18 26.80 0.16
CA ARG A 271 5.49 26.19 -0.14
C ARG A 271 5.63 24.79 0.48
N GLU A 272 5.18 24.62 1.73
CA GLU A 272 5.19 23.33 2.42
C GLU A 272 4.21 22.34 1.79
N GLU A 273 3.01 22.81 1.43
CA GLU A 273 2.01 22.02 0.72
C GLU A 273 2.57 21.52 -0.61
N ARG A 274 3.20 22.40 -1.39
CA ARG A 274 3.87 22.00 -2.63
C ARG A 274 4.93 20.93 -2.38
N ARG A 275 5.79 21.12 -1.38
CA ARG A 275 6.86 20.18 -1.04
C ARG A 275 6.31 18.78 -0.71
N PHE A 276 5.14 18.70 -0.09
CA PHE A 276 4.54 17.43 0.29
C PHE A 276 3.78 16.75 -0.85
N VAL A 277 3.14 17.52 -1.72
CA VAL A 277 2.35 16.97 -2.82
C VAL A 277 3.21 16.69 -4.07
N GLU A 278 4.29 17.44 -4.30
CA GLU A 278 5.15 17.26 -5.49
C GLU A 278 5.70 15.83 -5.66
N PRO A 279 6.15 15.12 -4.59
CA PRO A 279 6.61 13.74 -4.71
C PRO A 279 5.57 12.75 -5.23
N LEU A 280 4.26 13.00 -5.00
CA LEU A 280 3.18 12.14 -5.51
C LEU A 280 3.18 12.08 -7.03
N ARG A 281 3.76 13.09 -7.71
CA ARG A 281 3.85 13.14 -9.17
C ARG A 281 4.76 12.07 -9.79
N GLN A 282 5.54 11.39 -8.97
CA GLN A 282 6.33 10.25 -9.39
C GLN A 282 5.45 9.06 -9.77
N VAL A 283 4.22 8.99 -9.23
CA VAL A 283 3.26 7.93 -9.54
C VAL A 283 2.49 8.31 -10.79
N LYS A 284 2.58 7.45 -11.82
CA LYS A 284 1.97 7.69 -13.14
C LYS A 284 1.24 6.42 -13.60
N GLU A 285 0.39 6.58 -14.61
CA GLU A 285 -0.23 5.48 -15.37
C GLU A 285 -1.21 4.57 -14.61
N LEU A 286 -1.64 4.95 -13.40
CA LEU A 286 -2.63 4.21 -12.62
C LEU A 286 -4.02 4.24 -13.27
N LYS A 287 -4.81 3.20 -13.04
CA LYS A 287 -6.25 3.19 -13.37
C LYS A 287 -7.03 4.03 -12.35
N CYS A 288 -6.65 3.92 -11.08
CA CYS A 288 -7.24 4.69 -9.99
C CYS A 288 -6.14 5.16 -9.03
N PHE A 289 -6.16 6.45 -8.72
CA PHE A 289 -5.33 7.05 -7.69
C PHE A 289 -6.20 7.89 -6.76
N GLU A 290 -6.56 7.38 -5.60
CA GLU A 290 -7.35 8.14 -4.64
C GLU A 290 -6.43 8.75 -3.60
N VAL A 291 -6.59 10.06 -3.37
CA VAL A 291 -5.92 10.77 -2.29
C VAL A 291 -6.97 11.42 -1.41
N SER A 292 -7.10 10.95 -0.17
CA SER A 292 -7.87 11.64 0.85
C SER A 292 -6.93 12.44 1.76
N LEU A 293 -7.29 13.68 2.02
CA LEU A 293 -6.58 14.54 2.96
C LEU A 293 -7.48 14.79 4.17
N GLN A 294 -7.03 14.35 5.33
CA GLN A 294 -7.74 14.57 6.59
C GLN A 294 -7.13 15.75 7.36
N PRO A 295 -7.88 16.84 7.58
CA PRO A 295 -7.47 17.89 8.48
C PRO A 295 -7.52 17.39 9.94
N VAL A 296 -6.53 17.78 10.72
CA VAL A 296 -6.39 17.40 12.13
C VAL A 296 -6.33 18.64 13.00
N ILE A 297 -7.11 18.66 14.09
CA ILE A 297 -7.03 19.69 15.14
C ILE A 297 -6.39 19.04 16.38
N GLY A 298 -5.20 19.49 16.75
CA GLY A 298 -4.43 18.86 17.82
C GLY A 298 -4.05 17.42 17.46
N THR A 299 -4.57 16.45 18.22
CA THR A 299 -4.41 15.00 17.98
C THR A 299 -5.69 14.33 17.48
N GLU A 300 -6.79 15.08 17.33
CA GLU A 300 -8.10 14.55 16.95
C GLU A 300 -8.40 14.76 15.46
N PHE A 301 -8.88 13.69 14.82
CA PHE A 301 -9.30 13.71 13.42
C PHE A 301 -10.69 14.32 13.30
N GLN A 302 -10.89 15.25 12.37
CA GLN A 302 -12.23 15.75 12.06
C GLN A 302 -12.94 14.78 11.11
N LYS A 303 -13.81 13.92 11.68
CA LYS A 303 -14.55 12.89 10.95
C LYS A 303 -15.41 13.43 9.80
N ASP A 304 -15.76 14.72 9.81
CA ASP A 304 -16.67 15.34 8.82
C ASP A 304 -16.01 16.36 7.89
N LYS A 305 -14.67 16.49 7.92
CA LYS A 305 -13.94 17.45 7.05
C LYS A 305 -12.89 16.79 6.15
N GLU A 306 -12.99 15.49 5.95
CA GLU A 306 -12.13 14.79 5.02
C GLU A 306 -12.36 15.30 3.60
N GLN A 307 -11.28 15.77 2.97
CA GLN A 307 -11.32 16.17 1.57
C GLN A 307 -10.88 14.99 0.72
N HIS A 308 -11.81 14.44 -0.04
CA HIS A 308 -11.54 13.32 -0.93
C HIS A 308 -11.22 13.83 -2.34
N TRP A 309 -10.10 13.36 -2.87
CA TRP A 309 -9.72 13.58 -4.26
C TRP A 309 -9.62 12.23 -4.93
N VAL A 310 -10.64 11.89 -5.72
CA VAL A 310 -10.62 10.64 -6.48
C VAL A 310 -10.16 10.92 -7.90
N VAL A 311 -9.06 10.29 -8.28
CA VAL A 311 -8.50 10.39 -9.61
C VAL A 311 -8.81 9.10 -10.34
N PHE A 312 -9.55 9.26 -11.44
CA PHE A 312 -9.67 8.22 -12.45
C PHE A 312 -8.88 8.63 -13.67
N ARG A 313 -8.19 7.65 -14.24
CA ARG A 313 -7.78 7.78 -15.63
C ARG A 313 -9.05 7.77 -16.49
N ARG A 314 -9.26 8.81 -17.30
CA ARG A 314 -10.11 8.68 -18.51
C ARG A 314 -9.40 7.65 -19.40
N MET A 315 -9.99 6.46 -19.57
CA MET A 315 -9.60 5.61 -20.68
C MET A 315 -9.87 6.40 -21.96
N ARG A 316 -8.81 6.72 -22.72
CA ARG A 316 -8.95 7.20 -24.09
C ARG A 316 -9.23 6.01 -24.99
#